data_AF-A0A261KUZ8-F1
#
_entry.id   AF-A0A261KUZ8-F1
#
_cell.length_a   1.000
_cell.length_b   1.000
_cell.length_c   1.000
_cell.angle_alpha   90.00
_cell.angle_beta   90.00
_cell.angle_gamma   90.00
#
_symmetry.space_group_name_H-M   'P 1'
#
loop_
_entity.id
_entity.type
_entity.pdbx_description
1 polymer ?
#
loop_
_entity_poly.entity_id
_entity_poly.type
_entity_poly.pdbx_seq_one_letter_code
_entity_poly.pdbx_strand_id
1 'polypeptide(L)' 'MDGEKKLVATQKPVQLGSIQGQNYQVVDGLKGSDNIVVEGVVKLRNGVPIKDNSQLGNPSESEPEKSQDK' A
#
# COMPACT_ATOMS: atom_id res chain seq x y z
N MET A 1 -29.03 4.25 9.73
CA MET A 1 -28.44 3.07 9.08
C MET A 1 -27.02 3.44 8.75
N ASP A 2 -26.09 3.15 9.66
CA ASP A 2 -24.69 3.52 9.53
C ASP A 2 -24.01 2.57 8.54
N GLY A 3 -24.00 2.97 7.27
CA GLY A 3 -23.27 2.27 6.22
C GLY A 3 -21.78 2.44 6.45
N GLU A 4 -21.17 1.47 7.13
CA GLU A 4 -19.71 1.40 7.25
C GLU A 4 -19.08 1.51 5.86
N LYS A 5 -18.25 2.54 5.65
CA LYS A 5 -17.53 2.74 4.39
C LYS A 5 -16.58 1.57 4.19
N LYS A 6 -16.92 0.67 3.27
CA LYS A 6 -16.06 -0.46 2.88
C LYS A 6 -15.07 -0.01 1.81
N LEU A 7 -13.81 -0.37 1.98
CA LEU A 7 -12.82 -0.26 0.92
C LEU A 7 -12.97 -1.45 -0.02
N VAL A 8 -12.94 -1.18 -1.32
CA VAL A 8 -13.09 -2.20 -2.37
C VAL A 8 -11.92 -2.07 -3.34
N ALA A 9 -11.16 -3.15 -3.50
CA ALA A 9 -10.01 -3.17 -4.41
C ALA A 9 -10.47 -3.16 -5.87
N THR A 10 -9.84 -2.33 -6.69
CA THR A 10 -10.07 -2.27 -8.14
C THR A 10 -8.78 -2.59 -8.87
N GLN A 11 -8.84 -3.53 -9.82
CA GLN A 11 -7.70 -3.85 -10.67
C GLN A 11 -7.70 -2.93 -11.89
N LYS A 12 -6.60 -2.19 -12.07
CA LYS A 12 -6.43 -1.23 -13.17
C LYS A 12 -5.11 -1.50 -13.90
N PRO A 13 -5.08 -1.49 -15.24
CA PRO A 13 -3.82 -1.55 -15.97
C PRO A 13 -3.00 -0.27 -15.72
N VAL A 14 -1.68 -0.43 -15.62
CA VAL A 14 -0.71 0.65 -15.44
C VAL A 14 0.44 0.48 -16.41
N GLN A 15 1.10 1.57 -16.78
CA GLN A 15 2.32 1.53 -17.58
C GLN A 15 3.53 1.71 -16.67
N LEU A 16 4.45 0.76 -16.73
CA LEU A 16 5.71 0.81 -15.99
C LEU A 16 6.78 1.52 -16.83
N GLY A 17 7.65 2.27 -16.14
CA GLY A 17 8.86 2.86 -16.69
C GLY A 17 10.09 2.08 -16.27
N SER A 18 11.12 2.80 -15.82
CA SER A 18 12.35 2.19 -15.33
C SER A 18 12.13 1.39 -14.05
N ILE A 19 12.82 0.25 -13.94
CA ILE A 19 12.79 -0.63 -12.78
C ILE A 19 14.11 -0.46 -12.02
N GLN A 20 14.03 -0.18 -10.73
CA GLN A 20 15.19 0.05 -9.87
C GLN A 20 15.12 -0.88 -8.66
N GLY A 21 15.79 -2.02 -8.73
CA GLY A 21 15.73 -3.04 -7.67
C GLY A 21 14.30 -3.58 -7.49
N GLN A 22 13.73 -3.39 -6.31
CA GLN A 22 12.33 -3.79 -5.99
C GLN A 22 11.32 -2.65 -6.17
N ASN A 23 11.77 -1.47 -6.61
CA ASN A 23 10.92 -0.31 -6.83
C ASN A 23 10.65 -0.14 -8.32
N TYR A 24 9.37 0.03 -8.67
CA TYR A 24 8.91 0.13 -10.05
C TYR A 24 8.31 1.51 -10.29
N GLN A 25 8.82 2.24 -11.28
CA GLN A 25 8.24 3.51 -11.67
C GLN A 25 6.94 3.28 -12.43
N VAL A 26 5.86 3.97 -12.02
CA VAL A 26 4.61 4.03 -12.79
C VAL A 26 4.57 5.35 -13.55
N VAL A 27 4.51 5.26 -14.88
CA VAL A 27 4.53 6.44 -15.78
C VAL A 27 3.12 6.82 -16.25
N ASP A 28 2.18 5.88 -16.23
CA ASP A 28 0.77 6.13 -16.53
C ASP A 28 -0.15 5.14 -15.78
N GLY A 29 -1.39 5.55 -15.57
CA GLY A 29 -2.44 4.70 -15.00
C GLY A 29 -2.74 4.94 -13.52
N LEU A 30 -1.98 5.75 -12.80
CA LEU A 30 -2.22 6.10 -11.38
C LEU A 30 -2.21 7.62 -11.14
N LYS A 31 -2.95 8.07 -10.12
CA LYS A 31 -2.92 9.45 -9.61
C LYS A 31 -2.25 9.48 -8.24
N GLY A 32 -1.65 10.61 -7.87
CA GLY A 32 -0.97 10.77 -6.57
C GLY A 32 -1.89 10.62 -5.34
N SER A 33 -3.20 10.68 -5.52
CA SER A 33 -4.20 10.45 -4.47
C SER A 33 -4.69 8.99 -4.40
N ASP A 34 -4.23 8.11 -5.28
CA ASP A 34 -4.68 6.71 -5.33
C ASP A 34 -3.99 5.90 -4.23
N ASN A 35 -4.77 5.10 -3.50
CA ASN A 35 -4.25 4.14 -2.53
C ASN A 35 -3.93 2.83 -3.25
N ILE A 36 -2.69 2.34 -3.09
CA ILE A 36 -2.19 1.14 -3.76
C ILE A 36 -2.12 0.01 -2.75
N VAL A 37 -2.69 -1.14 -3.09
CA VAL A 37 -2.59 -2.34 -2.25
C VAL A 37 -1.25 -3.02 -2.52
N VAL A 38 -0.38 -3.06 -1.52
CA VAL A 38 0.99 -3.62 -1.63
C VAL A 38 1.15 -4.98 -0.93
N GLU A 39 0.15 -5.41 -0.14
CA GLU A 39 0.16 -6.66 0.61
C GLU A 39 -1.00 -7.57 0.22
N GLY A 40 -0.79 -8.88 0.32
CA GLY A 40 -1.85 -9.87 0.07
C GLY A 40 -2.37 -9.90 -1.38
N VAL A 41 -1.69 -9.23 -2.32
CA VAL A 41 -2.13 -9.04 -3.72
C VAL A 41 -2.47 -10.36 -4.42
N VAL A 42 -1.75 -11.45 -4.11
CA VAL A 42 -1.98 -12.79 -4.67
C VAL A 42 -3.41 -13.31 -4.40
N LYS A 43 -4.04 -12.86 -3.31
CA LYS A 43 -5.40 -13.28 -2.91
C LYS A 43 -6.50 -12.36 -3.46
N LEU A 44 -6.13 -11.23 -4.06
CA LEU A 44 -7.09 -10.22 -4.51
C LEU A 44 -7.70 -10.60 -5.86
N ARG A 45 -8.96 -10.22 -6.01
CA ARG A 45 -9.66 -10.15 -7.29
C ARG A 45 -10.28 -8.76 -7.42
N ASN A 46 -10.60 -8.36 -8.63
CA ASN A 46 -11.30 -7.10 -8.87
C ASN A 46 -12.65 -7.08 -8.11
N GLY A 47 -12.94 -5.97 -7.42
CA GLY A 47 -14.18 -5.79 -6.66
C GLY A 47 -14.20 -6.45 -5.27
N VAL A 48 -13.08 -6.98 -4.79
CA VAL A 48 -13.01 -7.63 -3.46
C VAL A 48 -12.91 -6.57 -2.36
N PRO A 49 -13.73 -6.65 -1.29
CA PRO A 49 -13.58 -5.80 -0.12
C PRO A 49 -12.25 -6.05 0.59
N ILE A 50 -11.58 -4.98 1.00
CA ILE A 50 -10.31 -5.04 1.72
C ILE A 50 -10.43 -4.32 3.07
N LYS A 51 -9.50 -4.63 3.97
CA LYS A 51 -9.26 -3.86 5.19
C LYS A 51 -8.01 -3.03 4.99
N ASP A 52 -8.03 -1.81 5.52
CA ASP A 52 -6.85 -0.95 5.52
C ASP A 52 -5.84 -1.47 6.54
N ASN A 53 -4.65 -1.88 6.09
CA ASN A 53 -3.57 -2.31 6.97
C ASN A 53 -2.62 -1.15 7.34
N SER A 54 -2.74 0.02 6.71
CA SER A 54 -1.88 1.18 7.00
C SER A 54 -2.13 1.80 8.38
N GLN A 55 -3.27 1.48 9.00
CA GLN A 55 -3.65 1.93 10.34
C GLN A 55 -3.16 1.00 11.46
N LEU A 56 -2.68 -0.20 11.12
CA LEU A 56 -1.85 -0.98 12.04
C LEU A 56 -0.42 -0.46 11.87
N GLY A 57 -0.04 0.44 12.77
CA GLY A 57 1.27 1.09 12.75
C GLY A 57 2.41 0.09 12.50
N ASN A 58 3.33 0.46 11.62
CA ASN A 58 4.56 -0.29 11.37
C ASN A 58 5.20 -0.64 12.72
N PRO A 59 5.43 -1.92 13.08
CA PRO A 59 6.24 -2.26 14.24
C PRO A 59 7.75 -1.97 14.01
N SER A 60 8.11 -1.15 13.01
CA SER A 60 9.49 -0.82 12.63
C SER A 60 9.88 0.62 12.97
N GLU A 61 9.13 1.31 13.83
CA GLU A 61 9.55 2.61 14.39
C GLU A 61 9.17 2.69 15.87
N SER A 62 9.63 1.71 16.65
CA SER A 62 9.67 1.79 18.11
C SER A 62 10.96 1.21 18.65
N GLU A 63 12.10 1.67 18.13
CA GLU A 63 13.33 1.76 18.92
C GLU A 63 13.99 3.11 18.59
N PRO A 64 14.03 4.08 19.52
CA PRO A 64 15.11 5.04 19.45
C PRO A 64 16.39 4.22 19.64
N GLU A 65 17.28 4.21 18.65
CA GLU A 65 18.67 3.85 18.92
C GLU A 65 19.13 4.78 20.03
N LYS A 66 19.14 4.25 21.26
CA LYS A 66 19.74 4.90 22.39
C LYS A 66 21.24 4.84 22.11
N SER A 67 21.75 5.84 21.38
CA SER A 67 23.16 6.19 21.39
C SER A 67 23.54 6.49 22.83
N GLN A 68 23.96 5.47 23.57
CA GLN A 68 24.78 5.64 24.76
C GLN A 68 26.22 5.51 24.32
N ASP A 69 26.75 6.67 23.96
CA ASP A 69 28.10 7.09 24.33
C ASP A 69 28.43 6.61 25.75
N LYS A 70 29.44 5.75 25.88
CA LYS A 70 30.30 5.68 27.07
C LYS A 70 31.62 4.97 26.78
#